data_AF-A0A2Z4FK56-F1
#
_entry.id   AF-A0A2Z4FK56-F1
#
_cell.length_a   1.000
_cell.length_b   1.000
_cell.length_c   1.000
_cell.angle_alpha   90.00
_cell.angle_beta   90.00
_cell.angle_gamma   90.00
#
_symmetry.space_group_name_H-M   'P 1'
#
loop_
_entity.id
_entity.type
_entity.pdbx_description
1 polymer ?
#
loop_
_entity_poly.entity_id
_entity_poly.type
_entity_poly.pdbx_seq_one_letter_code
_entity_poly.pdbx_strand_id
1 'polypeptide(L)'
;MSPSKDLKIHDPELTLTFLDFAQPITKRAHSETSADEFENALSFALTIWNVLAIDAESPEGGVLAELREQLGANRADPETLEMIDILVDRYRTRHAGDARTVGNLQVSKPERNAFEVTVGRV
;
A
#
# COMPACT_ATOMS: atom_id res chain seq x y z
N MET A 1 22.61 26.94 -1.40
CA MET A 1 21.72 25.90 -0.82
C MET A 1 22.07 24.59 -1.48
N SER A 2 22.73 23.69 -0.77
CA SER A 2 22.94 22.32 -1.24
C SER A 2 21.58 21.62 -1.25
N PRO A 3 21.26 20.79 -2.26
CA PRO A 3 20.04 20.00 -2.22
C PRO A 3 20.09 19.15 -0.94
N SER A 4 19.06 19.26 -0.10
CA SER A 4 18.83 18.31 0.97
C SER A 4 18.77 16.96 0.28
N LYS A 5 19.77 16.10 0.51
CA LYS A 5 19.67 14.70 0.11
C LYS A 5 18.54 14.15 0.95
N ASP A 6 17.32 14.15 0.41
CA ASP A 6 16.19 13.43 0.98
C ASP A 6 16.69 12.02 1.26
N LEU A 7 16.90 11.73 2.54
CA LEU A 7 17.48 10.47 2.99
C LEU A 7 16.41 9.41 2.72
N LYS A 8 16.46 8.79 1.54
CA LYS A 8 15.63 7.64 1.19
C LYS A 8 16.08 6.47 2.04
N ILE A 9 15.48 6.33 3.22
CA ILE A 9 15.69 5.16 4.08
C ILE A 9 15.01 4.00 3.39
N HIS A 10 15.79 3.19 2.69
CA HIS A 10 15.34 1.91 2.18
C HIS A 10 15.21 0.94 3.34
N ASP A 11 14.00 0.42 3.56
CA ASP A 11 13.74 -0.62 4.55
C ASP A 11 13.36 -1.91 3.81
N PRO A 12 14.32 -2.85 3.60
CA PRO A 12 14.05 -4.09 2.87
C PRO A 12 12.99 -4.96 3.54
N GLU A 13 12.95 -4.96 4.88
CA GLU A 13 12.01 -5.78 5.64
C GLU A 13 10.59 -5.23 5.50
N LEU A 14 10.43 -3.91 5.63
CA LEU A 14 9.16 -3.25 5.37
C LEU A 14 8.74 -3.40 3.92
N THR A 15 9.67 -3.31 2.97
CA THR A 15 9.39 -3.53 1.53
C THR A 15 8.82 -4.92 1.29
N LEU A 16 9.46 -5.97 1.81
CA LEU A 16 8.98 -7.35 1.65
C LEU A 16 7.63 -7.56 2.35
N THR A 17 7.44 -7.01 3.55
CA THR A 17 6.19 -7.09 4.30
C THR A 17 5.05 -6.42 3.53
N PHE A 18 5.29 -5.21 3.02
CA PHE A 18 4.33 -4.45 2.23
C PHE A 18 3.98 -5.16 0.91
N LEU A 19 4.96 -5.74 0.22
CA LEU A 19 4.71 -6.52 -1.00
C LEU A 19 3.92 -7.80 -0.74
N ASP A 20 4.15 -8.49 0.39
CA ASP A 20 3.31 -9.63 0.79
C ASP A 20 1.87 -9.20 1.07
N PHE A 21 1.68 -8.04 1.71
CA PHE A 21 0.36 -7.45 1.91
C PHE A 21 -0.33 -7.07 0.58
N ALA A 22 0.38 -6.39 -0.31
CA ALA A 22 -0.16 -5.90 -1.59
C ALA A 22 -0.37 -7.01 -2.65
N GLN A 23 0.06 -8.23 -2.35
CA GLN A 23 -0.01 -9.38 -3.26
C GLN A 23 -1.38 -9.58 -3.96
N PRO A 24 -2.55 -9.43 -3.29
CA PRO A 24 -3.84 -9.63 -3.95
C PRO A 24 -4.08 -8.70 -5.15
N ILE A 25 -3.56 -7.46 -5.07
CA ILE A 25 -3.71 -6.46 -6.13
C ILE A 25 -2.64 -6.68 -7.20
N THR A 26 -1.40 -6.91 -6.79
CA THR A 26 -0.28 -7.05 -7.73
C THR A 26 -0.33 -8.36 -8.52
N LYS A 27 -1.01 -9.40 -8.03
CA LYS A 27 -1.26 -10.64 -8.78
C LYS A 27 -2.02 -10.44 -10.09
N ARG A 28 -2.75 -9.33 -10.23
CA ARG A 28 -3.46 -8.98 -11.46
C ARG A 28 -2.53 -8.32 -12.49
N ALA A 29 -1.33 -7.92 -12.09
CA ALA A 29 -0.32 -7.40 -13.01
C ALA A 29 0.21 -8.52 -13.90
N HIS A 30 0.26 -8.26 -15.20
CA HIS A 30 0.81 -9.13 -16.22
C HIS A 30 2.00 -8.44 -16.91
N SER A 31 2.66 -9.14 -17.84
CA SER A 31 3.84 -8.62 -18.54
C SER A 31 3.61 -7.29 -19.27
N GLU A 32 2.36 -7.01 -19.65
CA GLU A 32 1.98 -5.78 -20.35
C GLU A 32 1.59 -4.64 -19.40
N THR A 33 1.43 -4.91 -18.09
CA THR A 33 1.16 -3.87 -17.10
C THR A 33 2.31 -2.86 -17.09
N SER A 34 1.95 -1.59 -17.24
CA SER A 34 2.89 -0.48 -17.20
C SER A 34 3.43 -0.23 -15.79
N ALA A 35 4.54 0.51 -15.67
CA ALA A 35 5.04 0.94 -14.37
C ALA A 35 4.01 1.79 -13.63
N ASP A 36 3.34 2.70 -14.33
CA ASP A 36 2.34 3.61 -13.76
C ASP A 36 1.11 2.86 -13.23
N GLU A 37 0.60 1.86 -13.96
CA GLU A 37 -0.52 1.02 -13.48
C GLU A 37 -0.13 0.21 -12.24
N PHE A 38 1.10 -0.33 -12.23
CA PHE A 38 1.61 -1.08 -11.09
C PHE A 38 1.85 -0.17 -9.88
N GLU A 39 2.37 1.03 -10.09
CA GLU A 39 2.55 2.05 -9.06
C GLU A 39 1.22 2.55 -8.50
N ASN A 40 0.20 2.75 -9.33
CA ASN A 40 -1.14 3.10 -8.89
C ASN A 40 -1.75 2.00 -8.01
N ALA A 41 -1.60 0.73 -8.41
CA ALA A 41 -2.02 -0.42 -7.62
C ALA A 41 -1.31 -0.50 -6.26
N LEU A 42 0.00 -0.29 -6.24
CA LEU A 42 0.77 -0.25 -5.00
C LEU A 42 0.44 0.97 -4.15
N SER A 43 0.19 2.13 -4.74
CA SER A 43 -0.22 3.34 -4.03
C SER A 43 -1.56 3.13 -3.32
N PHE A 44 -2.51 2.48 -3.99
CA PHE A 44 -3.77 2.08 -3.37
C PHE A 44 -3.54 1.14 -2.18
N ALA A 45 -2.72 0.11 -2.34
CA ALA A 45 -2.37 -0.78 -1.23
C ALA A 45 -1.71 -0.03 -0.07
N LEU A 46 -0.79 0.89 -0.37
CA LEU A 46 -0.10 1.72 0.61
C LEU A 46 -1.08 2.56 1.44
N THR A 47 -2.09 3.17 0.80
CA THR A 47 -3.14 3.91 1.51
C THR A 47 -3.86 3.02 2.51
N ILE A 48 -4.28 1.82 2.10
CA ILE A 48 -4.98 0.88 3.00
C ILE A 48 -4.06 0.40 4.13
N TRP A 49 -2.81 0.07 3.84
CA TRP A 49 -1.82 -0.30 4.84
C TRP A 49 -1.68 0.79 5.90
N ASN A 50 -1.49 2.04 5.49
CA ASN A 50 -1.30 3.16 6.41
C ASN A 50 -2.55 3.44 7.24
N VAL A 51 -3.74 3.36 6.64
CA VAL A 51 -5.01 3.48 7.37
C VAL A 51 -5.08 2.43 8.49
N LEU A 52 -4.72 1.18 8.19
CA LEU A 52 -4.77 0.08 9.16
C LEU A 52 -3.69 0.19 10.24
N ALA A 53 -2.48 0.60 9.86
CA ALA A 53 -1.39 0.85 10.80
C ALA A 53 -1.76 1.96 11.80
N ILE A 54 -2.37 3.05 11.32
CA ILE A 54 -2.85 4.15 12.18
C ILE A 54 -4.03 3.68 13.05
N ASP A 55 -4.98 2.94 12.47
CA ASP A 55 -6.14 2.41 13.20
C ASP A 55 -5.73 1.46 14.33
N ALA A 56 -4.65 0.69 14.14
CA ALA A 56 -4.09 -0.20 15.15
C ALA A 56 -3.46 0.55 16.34
N GLU A 57 -2.98 1.78 16.15
CA GLU A 57 -2.44 2.63 17.21
C GLU A 57 -3.50 3.52 17.87
N SER A 58 -4.63 3.77 17.21
CA SER A 58 -5.69 4.65 17.71
C SER A 58 -6.54 3.97 18.79
N PRO A 59 -6.61 4.51 20.02
CA PRO A 59 -7.51 3.98 21.07
C PRO A 59 -8.99 4.09 20.70
N GLU A 60 -9.33 5.04 19.83
CA GLU A 60 -10.70 5.31 19.37
C GLU A 60 -11.05 4.49 18.13
N GLY A 61 -10.04 3.99 17.40
CA GLY A 61 -10.20 3.40 16.07
C GLY A 61 -10.90 4.36 15.09
N GLY A 62 -11.38 3.83 13.97
CA GLY A 62 -12.35 4.51 13.10
C GLY A 62 -11.80 5.07 11.79
N VAL A 63 -10.49 5.08 11.55
CA VAL A 63 -9.93 5.62 10.29
C VAL A 63 -10.39 4.79 9.09
N LEU A 64 -10.47 3.46 9.26
CA LEU A 64 -11.02 2.57 8.24
C LEU A 64 -12.53 2.83 8.00
N ALA A 65 -13.28 3.18 9.05
CA ALA A 65 -14.70 3.47 8.92
C ALA A 65 -14.93 4.77 8.16
N GLU A 66 -14.15 5.82 8.46
CA GLU A 66 -14.16 7.09 7.73
C GLU A 66 -13.80 6.91 6.25
N LEU A 67 -12.75 6.13 5.95
CA LEU A 67 -12.39 5.82 4.57
C LEU A 67 -13.55 5.15 3.82
N ARG A 68 -14.20 4.17 4.46
CA ARG A 68 -15.35 3.47 3.85
C ARG A 68 -16.54 4.40 3.64
N GLU A 69 -16.83 5.29 4.58
CA GLU A 69 -17.87 6.30 4.44
C GLU A 69 -17.59 7.23 3.25
N GLN A 70 -16.36 7.73 3.13
CA GLN A 70 -15.95 8.58 2.01
C GLN A 70 -16.06 7.87 0.66
N LEU A 71 -15.61 6.61 0.58
CA LEU A 71 -15.73 5.80 -0.65
C LEU A 71 -17.19 5.50 -1.01
N GLY A 72 -18.03 5.23 -0.01
CA GLY A 72 -19.46 5.06 -0.20
C GLY A 72 -20.14 6.33 -0.73
N ALA A 73 -19.81 7.49 -0.15
CA ALA A 73 -20.31 8.79 -0.59
C ALA A 73 -19.90 9.11 -2.04
N ASN A 74 -18.66 8.76 -2.41
CA ASN A 74 -18.11 8.97 -3.76
C ASN A 74 -18.54 7.90 -4.77
N ARG A 75 -19.39 6.95 -4.39
CA ARG A 75 -19.85 5.83 -5.23
C ARG A 75 -18.68 5.06 -5.86
N ALA A 76 -17.68 4.72 -5.04
CA ALA A 76 -16.64 3.78 -5.46
C ALA A 76 -17.28 2.51 -6.04
N ASP A 77 -16.66 1.95 -7.08
CA ASP A 77 -17.16 0.75 -7.71
C ASP A 77 -17.08 -0.45 -6.75
N PRO A 78 -17.94 -1.49 -6.92
CA PRO A 78 -17.95 -2.65 -6.04
C PRO A 78 -16.62 -3.41 -5.97
N GLU A 79 -15.83 -3.41 -7.05
CA GLU A 79 -14.55 -4.13 -7.11
C GLU A 79 -13.50 -3.44 -6.24
N THR A 80 -13.48 -2.11 -6.20
CA THR A 80 -12.65 -1.34 -5.27
C THR A 80 -12.99 -1.67 -3.81
N LEU A 81 -14.29 -1.72 -3.47
CA LEU A 81 -14.72 -2.04 -2.10
C LEU A 81 -14.36 -3.48 -1.70
N GLU A 82 -14.54 -4.44 -2.61
CA GLU A 82 -14.11 -5.83 -2.40
C GLU A 82 -12.59 -5.92 -2.19
N MET A 83 -11.81 -5.14 -2.94
CA MET A 83 -10.35 -5.14 -2.79
C MET A 83 -9.91 -4.61 -1.43
N ILE A 84 -10.59 -3.61 -0.89
CA ILE A 84 -10.35 -3.13 0.49
C ILE A 84 -10.59 -4.25 1.48
N ASP A 85 -11.71 -4.97 1.35
CA ASP A 85 -12.05 -6.06 2.27
C ASP A 85 -10.99 -7.17 2.25
N ILE A 86 -10.51 -7.56 1.07
CA ILE A 86 -9.43 -8.53 0.90
C ILE A 86 -8.14 -8.07 1.60
N LEU A 87 -7.76 -6.80 1.40
CA LEU A 87 -6.56 -6.25 2.05
C LEU A 87 -6.71 -6.16 3.56
N VAL A 88 -7.85 -5.71 4.07
CA VAL A 88 -8.15 -5.60 5.50
C VAL A 88 -8.08 -6.97 6.17
N ASP A 89 -8.70 -7.99 5.57
CA ASP A 89 -8.64 -9.37 6.08
C ASP A 89 -7.20 -9.89 6.09
N ARG A 90 -6.44 -9.65 5.02
CA ARG A 90 -5.03 -10.04 4.95
C ARG A 90 -4.16 -9.37 6.01
N TYR A 91 -4.34 -8.07 6.24
CA TYR A 91 -3.63 -7.35 7.29
C TYR A 91 -3.95 -7.95 8.66
N ARG A 92 -5.23 -8.15 8.99
CA ARG A 92 -5.65 -8.73 10.28
C ARG A 92 -5.19 -10.16 10.50
N THR A 93 -5.01 -10.94 9.44
CA THR A 93 -4.59 -12.33 9.54
C THR A 93 -3.07 -12.51 9.58
N ARG A 94 -2.30 -11.66 8.89
CA ARG A 94 -0.85 -11.87 8.68
C ARG A 94 0.04 -10.75 9.22
N HIS A 95 -0.52 -9.56 9.43
CA HIS A 95 0.23 -8.35 9.81
C HIS A 95 -0.44 -7.62 10.98
N ALA A 96 -1.25 -8.32 11.78
CA ALA A 96 -1.97 -7.71 12.89
C ALA A 96 -1.00 -7.06 13.88
N GLY A 97 -1.23 -5.78 14.17
CA GLY A 97 -0.40 -5.00 15.08
C GLY A 97 0.88 -4.43 14.44
N ASP A 98 1.09 -4.60 13.14
CA ASP A 98 2.17 -3.91 12.44
C ASP A 98 1.81 -2.43 12.23
N ALA A 99 2.22 -1.61 13.18
CA ALA A 99 1.97 -0.17 13.18
C ALA A 99 2.94 0.63 12.28
N ARG A 100 3.88 -0.02 11.58
CA ARG A 100 4.84 0.70 10.73
C ARG A 100 4.11 1.33 9.56
N THR A 101 4.18 2.64 9.40
CA THR A 101 3.67 3.31 8.20
C THR A 101 4.68 3.23 7.05
N VAL A 102 4.14 3.16 5.83
CA VAL A 102 4.89 3.07 4.58
C VAL A 102 4.85 4.42 3.88
N GLY A 103 6.00 4.91 3.47
CA GLY A 103 6.18 6.11 2.65
C GLY A 103 7.21 5.88 1.54
N ASN A 104 7.48 6.92 0.76
CA ASN A 104 8.55 6.93 -0.25
C ASN A 104 8.50 5.76 -1.26
N LEU A 105 7.31 5.29 -1.62
CA LEU A 105 7.12 4.25 -2.62
C LEU A 105 7.79 4.67 -3.94
N GLN A 106 8.64 3.79 -4.46
CA GLN A 106 9.26 3.93 -5.76
C GLN A 106 9.13 2.62 -6.51
N VAL A 107 8.65 2.73 -7.75
CA VAL A 107 8.52 1.64 -8.69
C VAL A 107 9.40 1.92 -9.89
N SER A 108 10.16 0.93 -10.33
CA SER A 108 10.88 0.98 -11.59
C SER A 108 10.67 -0.34 -12.35
N LYS A 109 10.77 -0.30 -13.68
CA LYS A 109 10.65 -1.48 -14.55
C LYS A 109 11.93 -1.62 -15.37
N PRO A 110 13.03 -2.13 -14.79
CA PRO A 110 14.33 -2.22 -15.48
C PRO A 110 14.32 -3.23 -16.63
N GLU A 111 13.43 -4.22 -16.57
CA GLU A 111 13.27 -5.26 -17.58
C GLU A 111 11.79 -5.45 -17.94
N ARG A 112 11.52 -6.03 -19.12
CA ARG A 112 10.16 -6.17 -19.66
C ARG A 112 9.20 -6.93 -18.72
N ASN A 113 9.72 -7.80 -17.85
CA ASN A 113 8.93 -8.68 -16.97
C ASN A 113 9.24 -8.52 -15.48
N ALA A 114 9.98 -7.48 -15.06
CA ALA A 114 10.37 -7.31 -13.66
C ALA A 114 10.07 -5.88 -13.20
N PHE A 115 9.44 -5.77 -12.02
CA PHE A 115 9.31 -4.51 -11.28
C PHE A 115 10.28 -4.52 -10.11
N GLU A 116 11.00 -3.43 -9.92
CA GLU A 116 11.70 -3.14 -8.68
C GLU A 116 10.83 -2.21 -7.85
N VAL A 117 10.59 -2.59 -6.60
CA VAL A 117 9.78 -1.81 -5.66
C VAL A 117 10.62 -1.55 -4.43
N THR A 118 10.61 -0.30 -3.99
CA THR A 118 11.24 0.10 -2.74
C THR A 118 10.28 0.96 -1.95
N VAL A 119 10.24 0.76 -0.64
CA VAL A 119 9.52 1.65 0.27
C VAL A 119 10.42 2.08 1.43
N GLY A 120 10.10 3.24 1.99
CA GLY A 120 10.71 3.75 3.20
C GLY A 120 9.70 3.94 4.32
N ARG A 121 10.18 4.31 5.49
CA ARG A 121 9.32 4.76 6.59
C ARG A 121 8.98 6.24 6.43
N VAL A 122 7.83 6.63 6.97
CA VAL A 122 7.45 8.03 7.18
C VAL A 122 8.04 8.53 8.50
#